data_AF-A0A672L7V3-F1
#
_entry.id   AF-A0A672L7V3-F1
#
_cell.length_a   1.000
_cell.length_b   1.000
_cell.length_c   1.000
_cell.angle_alpha   90.00
_cell.angle_beta   90.00
_cell.angle_gamma   90.00
#
_symmetry.space_group_name_H-M   'P 1'
#
loop_
_entity.id
_entity.type
_entity.pdbx_description
1 polymer ?
#
loop_
_entity_poly.entity_id
_entity_poly.type
_entity_poly.pdbx_seq_one_letter_code
_entity_poly.pdbx_strand_id
1 'polypeptide(L)'
;MEQVVLEYDGQRAIFNASGGIYSPAEYSFHCQSVSSTQSPLLVPRSATDNATMWTLSFTDLQIQGFSVTGEDFSYASDCAGFFTPGIWMGLLTSLLMVFILTYGLHMIMQVRTMDRFDDPKGPAISVPQSESEQLLGSYRQVSFH
;
A
#
# COMPACT_ATOMS: atom_id res chain seq x y z
N MET A 1 21.71 19.91 -19.67
CA MET A 1 21.05 19.98 -18.34
C MET A 1 20.04 21.11 -18.41
N GLU A 2 18.81 20.84 -17.98
CA GLU A 2 17.74 21.84 -17.93
C GLU A 2 17.92 22.73 -16.70
N GLN A 3 17.86 24.03 -16.91
CA GLN A 3 18.17 25.02 -15.91
C GLN A 3 17.27 26.25 -16.04
N VAL A 4 16.91 26.83 -14.90
CA VAL A 4 16.22 28.11 -14.83
C VAL A 4 17.25 29.16 -14.43
N VAL A 5 17.35 30.22 -15.22
CA VAL A 5 18.29 31.31 -14.99
C VAL A 5 17.49 32.56 -14.64
N LEU A 6 17.78 33.12 -13.46
CA LEU A 6 17.28 34.42 -13.03
C LEU A 6 18.41 35.43 -13.23
N GLU A 7 18.13 36.50 -13.97
CA GLU A 7 19.04 37.62 -14.14
C GLU A 7 18.36 38.90 -13.67
N TYR A 8 18.92 39.51 -12.64
CA TYR A 8 18.39 40.74 -12.05
C TYR A 8 19.53 41.60 -11.54
N ASP A 9 19.55 42.88 -11.94
CA ASP A 9 20.53 43.88 -11.49
C ASP A 9 22.00 43.43 -11.65
N GLY A 10 22.32 42.81 -12.80
CA GLY A 10 23.64 42.26 -13.09
C GLY A 10 24.02 41.00 -12.30
N GLN A 11 23.15 40.54 -11.41
CA GLN A 11 23.30 39.27 -10.71
C GLN A 11 22.63 38.14 -11.49
N ARG A 12 23.30 36.99 -11.53
CA ARG A 12 22.78 35.78 -12.16
C ARG A 12 22.68 34.66 -11.13
N ALA A 13 21.48 34.15 -10.95
CA ALA A 13 21.18 32.97 -10.14
C ALA A 13 20.76 31.82 -11.06
N ILE A 14 21.29 30.62 -10.82
CA ILE A 14 21.00 29.46 -11.66
C ILE A 14 20.48 28.31 -10.81
N PHE A 15 19.31 27.82 -11.18
CA PHE A 15 18.65 26.70 -10.54
C PHE A 15 18.64 25.51 -11.50
N ASN A 16 19.04 24.34 -11.00
CA ASN A 16 18.92 23.10 -11.73
C ASN A 16 17.49 22.57 -11.61
N ALA A 17 16.87 22.24 -12.73
CA ALA A 17 15.55 21.64 -12.80
C ALA A 17 15.61 20.11 -12.64
N SER A 18 16.37 19.61 -11.66
CA SER A 18 16.60 18.16 -11.49
C SER A 18 15.45 17.43 -10.79
N GLY A 19 14.48 18.16 -10.23
CA GLY A 19 13.40 17.60 -9.40
C GLY A 19 12.24 16.96 -10.15
N GLY A 20 12.42 16.57 -11.42
CA GLY A 20 11.35 15.91 -12.20
C GLY A 20 10.48 16.88 -13.01
N ILE A 21 11.03 18.02 -13.43
CA ILE A 21 10.40 18.88 -14.43
C ILE A 21 10.67 18.27 -15.81
N TYR A 22 9.81 17.36 -16.24
CA TYR A 22 9.91 16.75 -17.57
C TYR A 22 8.51 16.37 -18.09
N SER A 23 8.34 16.37 -19.40
CA SER A 23 7.15 15.84 -20.06
C SER A 23 7.53 15.25 -21.43
N PRO A 24 6.77 14.27 -21.95
CA PRO A 24 6.91 13.81 -23.34
C PRO A 24 6.71 14.97 -24.32
N ALA A 25 7.37 14.91 -25.49
CA ALA A 25 7.33 16.00 -26.48
C ALA A 25 5.95 16.30 -27.07
N GLU A 26 4.98 15.40 -26.91
CA GLU A 26 3.59 15.58 -27.34
C GLU A 26 2.69 16.18 -26.25
N TYR A 27 3.15 16.26 -25.00
CA TYR A 27 2.39 16.68 -23.83
C TYR A 27 2.91 18.01 -23.28
N SER A 28 2.03 18.74 -22.58
CA SER A 28 2.43 19.91 -21.79
C SER A 28 2.85 19.45 -20.39
N PHE A 29 3.83 20.11 -19.79
CA PHE A 29 4.15 19.95 -18.38
C PHE A 29 3.24 20.87 -17.57
N HIS A 30 2.60 20.33 -16.53
CA HIS A 30 1.75 21.08 -15.61
C HIS A 30 2.16 20.81 -14.16
N CYS A 31 2.15 21.83 -13.32
CA CYS A 31 2.42 21.66 -11.90
C CYS A 31 1.80 22.77 -11.05
N GLN A 32 1.10 22.39 -9.99
CA GLN A 32 0.47 23.33 -9.07
C GLN A 32 1.48 24.26 -8.38
N SER A 33 2.66 23.73 -8.02
CA SER A 33 3.68 24.48 -7.30
C SER A 33 5.08 24.01 -7.70
N VAL A 34 5.86 24.92 -8.29
CA VAL A 34 7.29 24.71 -8.56
C VAL A 34 8.06 25.74 -7.74
N SER A 35 8.79 25.27 -6.73
CA SER A 35 9.50 26.15 -5.81
C SER A 35 10.99 25.81 -5.68
N SER A 36 11.76 26.76 -5.15
CA SER A 36 13.17 26.57 -4.78
C SER A 36 13.40 26.30 -3.27
N THR A 37 12.35 26.32 -2.44
CA THR A 37 12.46 26.23 -0.98
C THR A 37 11.66 25.08 -0.39
N GLN A 38 10.35 25.02 -0.64
CA GLN A 38 9.45 24.01 -0.07
C GLN A 38 9.25 22.85 -1.06
N SER A 39 9.81 21.68 -0.74
CA SER A 39 9.89 20.52 -1.65
C SER A 39 10.46 20.92 -3.02
N PRO A 40 11.72 21.39 -3.05
CA PRO A 40 12.22 22.15 -4.19
C PRO A 40 12.39 21.28 -5.44
N LEU A 41 11.71 21.66 -6.53
CA LEU A 41 11.99 21.12 -7.86
C LEU A 41 13.15 21.88 -8.54
N LEU A 42 13.40 23.11 -8.07
CA LEU A 42 14.47 24.00 -8.52
C LEU A 42 15.57 24.04 -7.46
N VAL A 43 16.70 23.40 -7.72
CA VAL A 43 17.76 23.22 -6.73
C VAL A 43 19.00 24.03 -7.11
N PRO A 44 19.58 24.84 -6.20
CA PRO A 44 20.86 25.51 -6.44
C PRO A 44 21.99 24.48 -6.60
N ARG A 45 23.03 24.81 -7.35
CA ARG A 45 24.12 23.84 -7.64
C ARG A 45 24.98 23.55 -6.41
N SER A 46 25.09 24.52 -5.51
CA SER A 46 25.87 24.46 -4.28
C SER A 46 25.22 25.33 -3.22
N ALA A 47 25.50 25.03 -1.94
CA ALA A 47 25.07 25.84 -0.81
C ALA A 47 25.68 27.25 -0.79
N THR A 48 26.75 27.49 -1.57
CA THR A 48 27.41 28.80 -1.71
C THR A 48 27.04 29.51 -3.00
N ASP A 49 26.08 28.98 -3.77
CA ASP A 49 25.67 29.57 -5.03
C ASP A 49 24.82 30.82 -4.79
N ASN A 50 24.91 31.83 -5.67
CA ASN A 50 24.09 33.04 -5.61
C ASN A 50 22.59 32.70 -5.63
N ALA A 51 22.23 31.57 -6.26
CA ALA A 51 20.87 31.05 -6.27
C ALA A 51 20.26 30.86 -4.87
N THR A 52 21.06 30.65 -3.82
CA THR A 52 20.56 30.51 -2.45
C THR A 52 20.00 31.81 -1.86
N MET A 53 20.37 32.98 -2.41
CA MET A 53 19.84 34.29 -1.99
C MET A 53 18.48 34.59 -2.61
N TRP A 54 18.05 33.80 -3.59
CA TRP A 54 16.83 34.04 -4.36
C TRP A 54 15.81 32.93 -4.11
N THR A 55 14.55 33.31 -3.98
CA THR A 55 13.43 32.36 -3.88
C THR A 55 12.58 32.46 -5.14
N LEU A 56 12.42 31.34 -5.84
CA LEU A 56 11.50 31.21 -6.96
C LEU A 56 10.31 30.36 -6.53
N SER A 57 9.12 30.83 -6.85
CA SER A 57 7.88 30.08 -6.68
C SER A 57 6.96 30.38 -7.85
N PHE A 58 6.63 29.34 -8.60
CA PHE A 58 5.62 29.36 -9.63
C PHE A 58 4.40 28.61 -9.13
N THR A 59 3.24 29.25 -9.24
CA THR A 59 1.95 28.65 -8.95
C THR A 59 1.24 28.38 -10.26
N ASP A 60 0.66 27.19 -10.41
CA ASP A 60 -0.11 26.82 -11.59
C ASP A 60 0.69 26.96 -12.90
N LEU A 61 1.87 26.34 -12.93
CA LEU A 61 2.78 26.43 -14.06
C LEU A 61 2.37 25.40 -15.13
N GLN A 62 2.02 25.88 -16.33
CA GLN A 62 1.87 25.05 -17.52
C GLN A 62 2.79 25.51 -18.64
N ILE A 63 3.59 24.60 -19.20
CA ILE A 63 4.54 24.90 -20.29
C ILE A 63 4.60 23.74 -21.29
N GLN A 64 4.82 24.06 -22.56
CA GLN A 64 5.06 23.07 -23.61
C GLN A 64 6.17 23.59 -24.54
N GLY A 65 7.25 22.83 -24.66
CA GLY A 65 8.43 23.25 -25.44
C GLY A 65 8.41 22.82 -26.90
N PHE A 66 7.69 21.73 -27.22
CA PHE A 66 7.75 21.07 -28.53
C PHE A 66 6.35 20.60 -28.96
N SER A 67 6.17 20.38 -30.26
CA SER A 67 4.96 19.79 -30.88
C SER A 67 3.63 20.48 -30.50
N VAL A 68 3.65 21.79 -30.28
CA VAL A 68 2.42 22.57 -30.07
C VAL A 68 1.62 22.55 -31.37
N THR A 69 0.36 22.15 -31.30
CA THR A 69 -0.55 22.10 -32.45
C THR A 69 -1.62 23.15 -32.27
N GLY A 70 -1.63 24.17 -33.14
CA GLY A 70 -2.51 25.33 -32.99
C GLY A 70 -2.01 26.32 -31.93
N GLU A 71 -2.94 26.86 -31.13
CA GLU A 71 -2.65 27.85 -30.08
C GLU A 71 -2.86 27.31 -28.65
N ASP A 72 -3.31 26.06 -28.51
CA ASP A 72 -3.63 25.44 -27.23
C ASP A 72 -2.56 24.47 -26.77
N PHE A 73 -2.43 24.32 -25.45
CA PHE A 73 -1.60 23.27 -24.86
C PHE A 73 -2.20 21.88 -25.10
N SER A 74 -1.33 20.91 -25.37
CA SER A 74 -1.74 19.51 -25.41
C SER A 74 -1.96 18.95 -23.99
N TYR A 75 -2.33 17.67 -23.92
CA TYR A 75 -2.62 16.98 -22.66
C TYR A 75 -1.53 17.23 -21.60
N ALA A 76 -1.96 17.58 -20.39
CA ALA A 76 -1.08 17.96 -19.30
C ALA A 76 -0.50 16.73 -18.59
N SER A 77 0.80 16.75 -18.37
CA SER A 77 1.55 15.81 -17.54
C SER A 77 1.88 16.51 -16.22
N ASP A 78 1.20 16.10 -15.16
CA ASP A 78 1.40 16.66 -13.83
C ASP A 78 2.75 16.25 -13.21
N CYS A 79 3.35 17.17 -12.45
CA CYS A 79 4.58 16.93 -11.68
C CYS A 79 4.43 15.93 -10.52
N ALA A 80 3.19 15.58 -10.15
CA ALA A 80 2.89 14.57 -9.15
C ALA A 80 2.18 13.39 -9.82
N GLY A 81 2.70 12.18 -9.61
CA GLY A 81 2.03 10.97 -10.08
C GLY A 81 0.72 10.73 -9.34
N PHE A 82 -0.30 10.20 -10.04
CA PHE A 82 -1.60 9.83 -9.47
C PHE A 82 -1.51 8.94 -8.22
N PHE A 83 -0.46 8.11 -8.12
CA PHE A 83 -0.21 7.24 -6.97
C PHE A 83 1.18 7.51 -6.41
N THR A 84 1.24 8.27 -5.31
CA THR A 84 2.50 8.50 -4.60
C THR A 84 3.01 7.21 -3.97
N PRO A 85 4.33 7.09 -3.69
CA PRO A 85 4.87 5.92 -3.00
C PRO A 85 4.15 5.62 -1.68
N GLY A 86 3.73 6.65 -0.93
CA GLY A 86 2.97 6.49 0.31
C GLY A 86 1.60 5.85 0.09
N ILE A 87 0.86 6.28 -0.94
CA ILE A 87 -0.44 5.69 -1.28
C ILE A 87 -0.27 4.22 -1.66
N TRP A 88 0.75 3.89 -2.44
CA TRP A 88 1.05 2.49 -2.81
C TRP A 88 1.31 1.61 -1.60
N MET A 89 2.17 2.05 -0.69
CA MET A 89 2.48 1.28 0.52
C MET A 89 1.24 1.13 1.42
N GLY A 90 0.42 2.18 1.54
CA GLY A 90 -0.81 2.14 2.33
C GLY A 90 -1.90 1.25 1.72
N LEU A 91 -2.12 1.34 0.41
CA LEU A 91 -3.12 0.54 -0.29
C LEU A 91 -2.75 -0.95 -0.26
N LEU A 92 -1.49 -1.28 -0.54
CA LEU A 92 -1.01 -2.66 -0.57
C LEU A 92 -1.07 -3.31 0.82
N THR A 93 -0.65 -2.59 1.87
CA THR A 93 -0.72 -3.09 3.25
C THR A 93 -2.16 -3.25 3.74
N SER A 94 -3.03 -2.27 3.46
CA SER A 94 -4.45 -2.35 3.81
C SER A 94 -5.14 -3.53 3.13
N LEU A 95 -4.88 -3.74 1.83
CA LEU A 95 -5.42 -4.86 1.07
C LEU A 95 -4.96 -6.21 1.63
N LEU A 96 -3.67 -6.32 2.00
CA LEU A 96 -3.13 -7.53 2.64
C LEU A 96 -3.79 -7.81 4.00
N MET A 97 -3.97 -6.79 4.84
CA MET A 97 -4.64 -6.94 6.13
C MET A 97 -6.09 -7.39 5.97
N VAL A 98 -6.83 -6.79 5.02
CA VAL A 98 -8.21 -7.20 4.71
C VAL A 98 -8.26 -8.65 4.22
N PHE A 99 -7.31 -9.07 3.38
CA PHE A 99 -7.22 -10.45 2.92
C PHE A 99 -7.04 -11.44 4.08
N ILE A 100 -6.12 -11.16 5.01
CA ILE A 100 -5.89 -12.03 6.18
C ILE A 100 -7.11 -12.06 7.10
N LEU A 101 -7.74 -10.89 7.35
CA LEU A 101 -8.93 -10.80 8.20
C LEU A 101 -10.12 -11.57 7.62
N THR A 102 -10.39 -11.40 6.33
CA THR A 102 -11.49 -12.11 5.67
C THR A 102 -11.25 -13.61 5.62
N TYR A 103 -10.00 -14.05 5.42
CA TYR A 103 -9.63 -15.46 5.52
C TYR A 103 -9.84 -16.02 6.94
N GLY A 104 -9.41 -15.29 7.97
CA GLY A 104 -9.62 -15.68 9.36
C GLY A 104 -11.11 -15.74 9.72
N LEU A 105 -11.89 -14.75 9.32
CA LEU A 105 -13.33 -14.69 9.56
C LEU A 105 -14.07 -15.80 8.79
N HIS A 106 -13.65 -16.11 7.57
CA HIS A 106 -14.15 -17.25 6.80
C HIS A 106 -13.94 -18.58 7.53
N MET A 107 -12.77 -18.80 8.12
CA MET A 107 -12.50 -20.01 8.92
C MET A 107 -13.40 -20.10 10.16
N ILE A 108 -13.64 -18.99 10.86
CA ILE A 108 -14.54 -18.95 12.03
C ILE A 108 -15.98 -19.30 11.63
N MET A 109 -16.48 -18.77 10.51
CA MET A 109 -17.84 -19.05 10.04
C MET A 109 -18.07 -20.53 9.66
N GLN A 110 -17.01 -21.28 9.34
CA GLN A 110 -17.12 -22.70 8.99
C GLN A 110 -17.06 -23.64 10.21
N VAL A 111 -16.83 -23.11 11.41
CA VAL A 111 -16.80 -23.92 12.63
C VAL A 111 -18.21 -24.46 12.91
N ARG A 112 -18.40 -25.77 12.71
CA ARG A 112 -19.62 -26.46 13.09
C ARG A 112 -19.53 -26.86 14.56
N THR A 113 -20.49 -26.40 15.37
CA THR A 113 -20.66 -26.89 16.74
C THR A 113 -21.10 -28.35 16.67
N MET A 114 -20.39 -29.25 17.36
CA MET A 114 -20.76 -30.67 17.38
C MET A 114 -22.17 -30.81 17.97
N ASP A 115 -23.11 -31.25 17.14
CA ASP A 115 -24.49 -31.55 17.55
C ASP A 115 -24.53 -32.94 18.18
N ARG A 116 -23.84 -33.11 19.31
CA ARG A 116 -23.72 -34.39 20.03
C ARG A 116 -24.43 -34.40 21.37
N PHE A 117 -25.38 -33.48 21.54
CA PHE A 117 -26.20 -33.40 22.74
C PHE A 117 -27.71 -33.35 22.45
N ASP A 118 -28.15 -33.35 21.18
CA ASP A 118 -29.56 -33.42 20.77
C ASP A 118 -29.94 -34.72 20.03
N ASP A 119 -29.24 -35.83 20.28
CA ASP A 119 -29.71 -37.16 19.87
C ASP A 119 -29.93 -38.08 21.09
N PRO A 120 -31.11 -38.00 21.76
CA PRO A 120 -31.52 -38.97 22.78
C PRO A 120 -31.81 -40.37 22.21
N LYS A 121 -31.41 -40.68 20.97
CA LYS A 121 -31.59 -41.98 20.29
C LYS A 121 -30.31 -42.50 19.59
N GLY A 122 -29.12 -42.17 20.09
CA GLY A 122 -27.90 -42.89 19.74
C GLY A 122 -27.85 -44.26 20.43
N PRO A 123 -27.52 -45.39 19.76
CA PRO A 123 -27.61 -46.72 20.34
C PRO A 123 -26.75 -46.83 21.60
N ALA A 124 -27.34 -47.33 22.69
CA ALA A 124 -26.59 -47.72 23.87
C ALA A 124 -25.45 -48.65 23.41
N ILE A 125 -24.21 -48.27 23.72
CA ILE A 125 -23.06 -49.11 23.45
C ILE A 125 -23.28 -50.41 24.22
N SER A 126 -23.56 -51.50 23.52
CA SER A 126 -23.71 -52.81 24.12
C SER A 126 -22.30 -53.24 24.53
N VAL A 127 -21.94 -52.98 25.78
CA VAL A 127 -20.78 -53.61 26.41
C VAL A 127 -21.00 -55.12 26.28
N PRO A 128 -20.08 -55.89 25.68
CA PRO A 128 -20.23 -57.33 25.62
C PRO A 128 -20.22 -57.87 27.04
N GLN A 129 -21.38 -58.34 27.51
CA GLN A 129 -21.59 -58.94 28.82
C GLN A 129 -20.80 -60.26 29.01
N SER A 130 -20.08 -60.72 27.99
CA SER A 130 -19.32 -61.98 28.04
C SER A 130 -18.13 -61.94 28.99
N GLU A 131 -17.48 -60.79 29.22
CA GLU A 131 -16.32 -60.73 30.14
C GLU A 131 -16.73 -60.63 31.62
N SER A 132 -17.88 -60.05 31.95
CA SER A 132 -18.35 -59.94 33.34
C SER A 132 -18.88 -61.25 33.92
N GLU A 133 -19.52 -62.10 33.12
CA GLU A 133 -19.97 -63.44 33.58
C GLU A 133 -18.79 -64.42 33.72
N GLN A 134 -17.74 -64.28 32.90
CA GLN A 134 -16.53 -65.11 33.02
C GLN A 134 -15.69 -64.76 34.25
N LEU A 135 -15.59 -63.48 34.61
CA LEU A 135 -14.88 -63.06 35.83
C LEU A 135 -15.66 -63.44 37.11
N LEU A 136 -16.99 -63.36 37.11
CA LEU A 136 -17.82 -63.83 38.22
C LEU A 136 -17.81 -65.37 38.36
N GLY A 137 -17.75 -66.11 37.26
CA GLY A 137 -17.59 -67.56 37.27
C GLY A 137 -16.23 -68.01 37.81
N SER A 138 -15.16 -67.31 37.43
CA SER A 138 -13.80 -67.60 37.91
C SER A 138 -13.60 -67.25 39.38
N TYR A 139 -14.18 -66.15 39.89
CA TYR A 139 -14.08 -65.80 41.32
C TYR A 139 -14.89 -66.74 42.23
N ARG A 140 -15.98 -67.33 41.71
CA ARG A 140 -16.82 -68.27 42.48
C ARG A 140 -16.14 -69.63 42.70
N GLN A 141 -15.21 -70.04 41.84
CA GLN A 141 -14.48 -71.30 41.99
C GLN A 141 -13.27 -71.22 42.91
N VAL A 142 -12.68 -70.04 43.14
CA VAL A 142 -11.50 -69.89 44.00
C VAL A 142 -11.87 -69.76 45.49
N SER A 143 -13.14 -69.44 45.81
CA SER A 143 -13.59 -69.29 47.21
C SER A 143 -14.10 -70.59 47.86
N PHE A 144 -14.14 -71.71 47.13
CA PHE A 144 -14.48 -73.03 47.67
C PHE A 144 -13.33 -74.00 47.44
N HIS A 145 -12.24 -73.80 48.17
CA HIS A 145 -11.37 -74.90 48.56
C HIS A 145 -10.75 -74.67 49.95
#